data_AF-A0A6A4L587-F1
#
_entry.id   AF-A0A6A4L587-F1
#
_cell.length_a   1.000
_cell.length_b   1.000
_cell.length_c   1.000
_cell.angle_alpha   90.00
_cell.angle_beta   90.00
_cell.angle_gamma   90.00
#
_symmetry.space_group_name_H-M   'P 1'
#
loop_
_entity.id
_entity.type
_entity.pdbx_description
1 polymer ?
#
loop_
_entity_poly.entity_id
_entity_poly.type
_entity_poly.pdbx_seq_one_letter_code
_entity_poly.pdbx_strand_id
1 'polypeptide(L)' 'MANLAGPFPVILGTRMKVNTSKCIKLATRGSSTVCFNPPLPEANAVHIWFMGNSSAISKLPIHDMKGLFDWGD' A
#
# COMPACT_ATOMS: atom_id res chain seq x y z
N MET A 1 9.60 -11.66 -17.66
CA MET A 1 9.82 -10.28 -17.19
C MET A 1 8.62 -9.86 -16.36
N ALA A 2 8.81 -9.20 -15.22
CA ALA A 2 7.71 -8.71 -14.39
C ALA A 2 6.97 -7.60 -15.15
N ASN A 3 5.68 -7.81 -15.45
CA ASN A 3 4.85 -6.78 -16.08
C ASN A 3 4.08 -6.06 -14.97
N LEU A 4 4.72 -5.04 -14.38
CA LEU A 4 4.12 -4.16 -13.37
C LEU A 4 3.42 -2.94 -14.00
N ALA A 5 3.24 -2.93 -15.33
CA ALA A 5 2.55 -1.85 -16.03
C ALA A 5 1.03 -2.06 -15.92
N GLY A 6 0.33 -1.07 -15.34
CA GLY A 6 -1.12 -1.11 -15.18
C GLY A 6 -1.63 -0.11 -14.13
N PRO A 7 -2.96 -0.01 -13.95
CA PRO A 7 -3.59 0.98 -13.08
C PRO A 7 -3.38 0.77 -11.56
N PHE A 8 -2.59 -0.23 -11.16
CA PHE A 8 -2.39 -0.62 -9.76
C PHE A 8 -0.89 -0.78 -9.44
N PRO A 9 -0.18 0.32 -9.13
CA PRO A 9 1.24 0.26 -8.82
C PRO A 9 1.48 -0.46 -7.50
N VAL A 10 2.54 -1.25 -7.45
CA VAL A 10 3.03 -1.84 -6.20
C VAL A 10 4.01 -0.88 -5.55
N ILE A 11 3.81 -0.59 -4.26
CA ILE A 11 4.61 0.38 -3.52
C ILE A 11 5.45 -0.36 -2.48
N LEU A 12 6.77 -0.15 -2.52
CA LEU A 12 7.69 -0.55 -1.46
C LEU A 12 8.08 0.67 -0.63
N GLY A 13 7.60 0.71 0.61
CA GLY A 13 7.99 1.72 1.60
C GLY A 13 9.04 1.18 2.56
N THR A 14 10.07 1.96 2.85
CA THR A 14 11.11 1.63 3.83
C THR A 14 11.23 2.75 4.87
N ARG A 15 11.57 2.37 6.12
CA ARG A 15 11.73 3.31 7.25
C ARG A 15 10.48 4.18 7.48
N MET A 16 9.30 3.60 7.33
CA MET A 16 8.02 4.27 7.56
C MET A 16 7.77 4.47 9.07
N LYS A 17 7.18 5.60 9.46
CA LYS A 17 6.63 5.79 10.81
C LYS A 17 5.39 4.92 10.94
N VAL A 18 5.39 4.03 11.93
CA VAL A 18 4.19 3.28 12.33
C VAL A 18 3.50 4.05 13.44
N ASN A 19 2.19 4.29 13.28
CA ASN A 19 1.31 4.75 14.36
C ASN A 19 0.26 3.66 14.59
N THR A 20 0.05 3.26 15.83
CA THR A 20 -0.91 2.22 16.24
C THR A 20 -2.09 2.78 17.02
N SER A 21 -2.15 4.10 17.22
CA SER A 21 -3.27 4.75 17.90
C SER A 21 -4.54 4.66 17.06
N LYS A 22 -5.59 4.06 17.62
CA LYS A 22 -6.89 3.78 17.00
C LYS A 22 -6.86 2.79 15.80
N CYS A 23 -5.75 2.67 15.07
CA CYS A 23 -5.53 1.73 13.98
C CYS A 23 -4.03 1.67 13.61
N ILE A 24 -3.61 0.71 12.78
CA ILE A 24 -2.27 0.71 12.15
C ILE A 24 -2.27 1.71 10.99
N LYS A 25 -1.40 2.71 11.09
CA LYS A 25 -1.17 3.74 10.06
C LYS A 25 0.32 3.82 9.74
N LEU A 26 0.63 4.10 8.48
CA LEU A 26 1.99 4.33 8.01
C LEU A 26 2.12 5.77 7.51
N ALA A 27 3.18 6.46 7.91
CA ALA A 27 3.52 7.80 7.43
C ALA A 27 5.00 7.87 7.02
N THR A 28 5.32 8.73 6.07
CA THR A 28 6.70 9.04 5.72
C THR A 28 7.32 9.98 6.76
N ARG A 29 8.64 9.90 6.92
CA ARG A 29 9.51 10.86 7.61
C ARG A 29 10.64 11.26 6.65
N GLY A 30 11.48 12.23 7.05
CA GLY A 30 12.62 12.64 6.23
C GLY A 30 13.60 11.51 5.84
N SER A 31 13.64 10.42 6.61
CA SER A 31 14.47 9.24 6.33
C SER A 31 13.73 8.09 5.63
N SER A 32 12.45 8.27 5.30
CA SER A 32 11.66 7.24 4.61
C SER A 32 11.98 7.22 3.12
N THR A 33 11.89 6.04 2.52
CA THR A 33 12.05 5.86 1.06
C THR A 33 10.83 5.14 0.50
N VAL A 34 10.34 5.61 -0.64
CA VAL A 34 9.20 5.01 -1.36
C VAL A 34 9.65 4.68 -2.77
N CYS A 35 9.47 3.42 -3.19
CA CYS A 35 9.74 2.95 -4.54
C CYS A 35 8.45 2.44 -5.17
N PHE A 36 8.16 2.90 -6.38
CA PHE A 36 7.01 2.46 -7.17
C PHE A 36 7.45 1.38 -8.16
N ASN A 37 6.69 0.30 -8.23
CA ASN A 37 6.92 -0.84 -9.10
C ASN A 37 8.38 -1.33 -9.05
N PRO A 38 8.90 -1.65 -7.84
CA PRO A 38 10.29 -2.09 -7.72
C PRO A 38 10.49 -3.38 -8.55
N PRO A 39 11.65 -3.56 -9.19
CA PRO A 39 11.95 -4.71 -10.04
C PRO A 39 12.27 -5.96 -9.19
N LEU A 40 11.33 -6.34 -8.32
CA LEU A 40 11.46 -7.42 -7.35
C LEU A 40 10.43 -8.53 -7.63
N PRO A 41 10.79 -9.82 -7.48
CA PRO A 41 9.86 -10.93 -7.64
C PRO A 41 8.61 -10.80 -6.75
N GLU A 42 8.77 -10.30 -5.54
CA GLU A 42 7.71 -10.11 -4.56
C GLU A 42 6.69 -9.07 -5.04
N ALA A 43 7.17 -7.98 -5.67
CA ALA A 43 6.28 -6.98 -6.24
C ALA A 43 5.45 -7.54 -7.39
N ASN A 44 6.06 -8.39 -8.23
CA ASN A 44 5.35 -9.08 -9.30
C ASN A 44 4.30 -10.06 -8.75
N ALA A 45 4.63 -10.81 -7.69
CA ALA A 45 3.69 -11.72 -7.04
C ALA A 45 2.47 -10.98 -6.46
N VAL A 46 2.70 -9.84 -5.79
CA VAL A 46 1.61 -8.98 -5.26
C VAL A 46 0.73 -8.45 -6.38
N HIS A 47 1.32 -7.96 -7.48
CA HIS A 47 0.55 -7.46 -8.62
C HIS A 47 -0.32 -8.54 -9.25
N ILE A 48 0.24 -9.73 -9.51
CA ILE A 48 -0.51 -10.88 -10.07
C ILE A 48 -1.65 -11.29 -9.14
N TRP A 49 -1.38 -11.41 -7.84
CA TRP A 49 -2.40 -11.75 -6.86
C TRP A 49 -3.53 -10.71 -6.84
N PHE A 50 -3.21 -9.43 -6.84
CA PHE A 50 -4.21 -8.37 -6.83
C PHE A 50 -5.06 -8.42 -8.10
N MET A 51 -4.44 -8.55 -9.28
CA MET A 51 -5.17 -8.61 -10.55
C MET A 51 -6.14 -9.81 -10.61
N GLY A 52 -5.72 -10.97 -10.11
CA GLY A 52 -6.58 -12.17 -10.03
C GLY A 52 -7.73 -12.07 -9.02
N ASN A 53 -7.65 -11.16 -8.04
CA ASN A 53 -8.62 -11.03 -6.96
C ASN A 53 -9.35 -9.68 -6.94
N SER A 54 -9.06 -8.79 -7.89
CA SER A 54 -9.55 -7.41 -7.91
C SER A 54 -11.07 -7.29 -7.79
N SER A 55 -11.82 -8.15 -8.48
CA SER A 55 -13.28 -8.24 -8.42
C SER A 55 -13.85 -8.66 -7.06
N ALA A 56 -13.09 -9.42 -6.27
CA ALA A 56 -13.48 -9.80 -4.92
C ALA A 56 -13.12 -8.68 -3.92
N ILE A 57 -11.94 -8.08 -4.09
CA ILE A 57 -11.46 -6.96 -3.27
C ILE A 57 -12.40 -5.77 -3.37
N SER A 58 -12.93 -5.46 -4.56
CA SER A 58 -13.88 -4.35 -4.75
C SER A 58 -15.20 -4.52 -4.01
N LYS A 59 -15.50 -5.73 -3.51
CA LYS A 59 -16.71 -6.04 -2.73
C LYS A 59 -16.45 -6.03 -1.22
N LEU A 60 -15.19 -5.91 -0.79
CA LEU A 60 -14.87 -5.82 0.63
C LEU A 60 -15.45 -4.53 1.20
N PRO A 61 -15.99 -4.57 2.43
CA PRO A 61 -16.48 -3.36 3.09
C PRO A 61 -15.30 -2.40 3.27
N ILE A 62 -15.32 -1.29 2.53
CA ILE A 62 -14.41 -0.18 2.77
C ILE A 62 -14.92 0.53 4.02
N HIS A 63 -14.25 0.32 5.15
CA HIS A 63 -14.54 1.11 6.34
C HIS A 63 -14.28 2.58 6.02
N ASP A 64 -15.27 3.44 6.29
CA ASP A 64 -15.15 4.88 6.09
C ASP A 64 -13.98 5.40 6.95
N MET A 65 -12.88 5.78 6.29
CA MET A 65 -11.67 6.26 6.96
C MET A 65 -11.77 7.75 7.36
N LYS A 66 -12.96 8.37 7.28
CA LYS A 66 -13.20 9.71 7.81
C LYS A 66 -12.91 9.75 9.32
N GLY A 67 -11.81 10.42 9.69
CA GLY A 67 -11.30 10.50 11.05
C GLY A 67 -9.98 9.75 11.29
N LEU A 68 -9.53 8.92 10.34
CA LEU A 68 -8.25 8.22 10.43
C LEU A 68 -7.04 9.14 10.18
N PHE A 69 -7.25 10.29 9.54
CA PHE A 69 -6.21 11.28 9.20
C PHE A 69 -6.11 12.44 10.20
N ASP A 70 -6.78 12.35 11.35
CA ASP A 70 -6.47 13.22 12.47
C ASP A 70 -5.10 12.79 13.04
N TRP A 71 -4.06 13.49 12.58
CA TRP A 71 -2.67 13.16 12.85
C TRP A 71 -2.17 13.69 14.19
N GLY A 72 -3.01 14.41 14.96
CA GLY A 72 -2.72 14.84 16.32
C GLY A 72 -1.29 15.35 16.49
N ASP A 73 -1.00 16.48 15.85
CA ASP A 73 0.18 17.28 16.19
C ASP A 73 -0.13 18.15 17.42
#